data_AF-A0AA43JFR1-F1
#
_entry.id   AF-A0AA43JFR1-F1
#
_cell.length_a   1.000
_cell.length_b   1.000
_cell.length_c   1.000
_cell.angle_alpha   90.00
_cell.angle_beta   90.00
_cell.angle_gamma   90.00
#
_symmetry.space_group_name_H-M   'P 1'
#
loop_
_entity.id
_entity.type
_entity.pdbx_description
1 polymer ?
#
loop_
_entity_poly.entity_id
_entity_poly.type
_entity_poly.pdbx_seq_one_letter_code
_entity_poly.pdbx_strand_id
1 'polypeptide(L)' 'MSGPPSETANASLGILASEAQALYDKAKRLREEMDKLPQGDAQRALYEKTILDLLDSAQKLSIRVSTAASKK' A
#
# COMPACT_ATOMS: atom_id res chain seq x y z
N MET A 1 -23.05 25.46 -15.65
CA MET A 1 -22.59 25.52 -14.25
C MET A 1 -21.57 24.42 -14.06
N SER A 2 -20.28 24.77 -13.98
CA SER A 2 -19.19 23.81 -13.80
C SER A 2 -18.99 23.62 -12.30
N GLY A 3 -19.52 22.54 -11.73
CA GLY A 3 -19.23 22.16 -10.34
C GLY A 3 -17.74 21.84 -10.18
N PRO A 4 -17.10 22.13 -9.04
CA PRO A 4 -15.65 22.06 -8.91
C PRO A 4 -15.18 20.59 -8.98
N PRO A 5 -14.43 20.18 -10.03
CA PRO A 5 -13.89 18.82 -10.12
C PRO A 5 -12.72 18.57 -9.14
N SER A 6 -12.27 19.62 -8.42
CA SER A 6 -11.06 19.59 -7.60
C SER A 6 -11.23 18.96 -6.22
N GLU A 7 -12.44 18.95 -5.65
CA GLU A 7 -12.68 18.46 -4.28
C GLU A 7 -12.73 16.94 -4.22
N THR A 8 -13.42 16.31 -5.17
CA THR A 8 -13.51 14.85 -5.32
C THR A 8 -12.17 14.22 -5.72
N ALA A 9 -11.43 14.83 -6.64
CA ALA A 9 -10.11 14.33 -7.05
C ALA A 9 -9.10 14.35 -5.89
N ASN A 10 -9.09 15.41 -5.07
CA ASN A 10 -8.22 15.49 -3.89
C ASN A 10 -8.61 14.46 -2.82
N ALA A 11 -9.90 14.26 -2.56
CA ALA A 11 -10.38 13.25 -1.61
C ALA A 11 -9.98 11.83 -2.05
N SER A 12 -10.08 11.51 -3.35
CA SER A 12 -9.65 10.22 -3.89
C SER A 12 -8.14 9.99 -3.75
N LEU A 13 -7.31 11.02 -3.92
CA LEU A 13 -5.86 10.89 -3.71
C LEU A 13 -5.52 10.67 -2.23
N GLY A 14 -6.22 11.32 -1.32
CA GLY A 14 -6.06 11.11 0.12
C GLY A 14 -6.42 9.68 0.56
N ILE A 15 -7.48 9.10 -0.03
CA ILE A 15 -7.88 7.72 0.22
C ILE A 15 -6.81 6.75 -0.29
N LEU A 16 -6.34 6.91 -1.52
CA LEU A 16 -5.32 6.04 -2.12
C LEU A 16 -3.97 6.12 -1.37
N ALA A 17 -3.60 7.29 -0.86
CA ALA A 17 -2.40 7.46 -0.03
C ALA A 17 -2.55 6.74 1.31
N SER A 18 -3.71 6.86 1.96
CA SER A 18 -4.03 6.16 3.20
C SER A 18 -4.04 4.64 3.01
N GLU A 19 -4.58 4.17 1.88
CA GLU A 19 -4.62 2.75 1.53
C GLU A 19 -3.21 2.18 1.27
N ALA A 20 -2.37 2.92 0.55
CA ALA A 20 -0.97 2.56 0.37
C ALA A 20 -0.23 2.43 1.71
N GLN A 21 -0.45 3.39 2.62
CA GLN A 21 0.14 3.35 3.96
C GLN A 21 -0.35 2.13 4.76
N ALA A 22 -1.65 1.83 4.73
CA ALA A 22 -2.22 0.68 5.43
C ALA A 22 -1.63 -0.66 4.93
N LEU A 23 -1.35 -0.77 3.63
CA LEU A 23 -0.69 -1.95 3.05
C LEU A 23 0.76 -2.08 3.53
N TYR A 24 1.52 -0.98 3.60
CA TYR A 24 2.86 -0.97 4.18
C TYR A 24 2.85 -1.38 5.66
N ASP A 25 1.92 -0.85 6.46
CA ASP A 25 1.80 -1.19 7.87
C ASP A 25 1.46 -2.67 8.06
N LYS A 26 0.58 -3.22 7.22
CA LYS A 26 0.26 -4.65 7.22
C LYS A 26 1.48 -5.50 6.84
N ALA A 27 2.23 -5.11 5.80
CA ALA A 27 3.45 -5.80 5.40
C ALA A 27 4.49 -5.80 6.53
N LYS A 28 4.66 -4.68 7.24
CA LYS A 28 5.55 -4.58 8.40
C LYS A 28 5.13 -5.52 9.52
N ARG A 29 3.85 -5.57 9.89
CA ARG A 29 3.35 -6.50 10.91
C ARG A 29 3.60 -7.95 10.53
N LEU A 30 3.36 -8.32 9.27
CA LEU A 30 3.65 -9.68 8.80
C LEU A 30 5.16 -10.00 8.85
N ARG A 31 6.03 -9.02 8.61
CA ARG A 31 7.47 -9.20 8.74
C ARG A 31 7.88 -9.46 10.20
N GLU A 32 7.27 -8.73 11.14
CA GLU A 32 7.48 -8.94 12.58
C GLU A 32 6.97 -10.31 13.04
N GLU A 33 5.81 -10.76 12.54
CA GLU A 33 5.31 -12.13 12.81
C GLU A 33 6.21 -13.20 12.20
N MET A 34 6.71 -12.98 10.98
CA MET A 34 7.65 -13.89 10.32
C MET A 34 8.97 -14.01 11.07
N ASP A 35 9.46 -12.93 11.67
CA ASP A 35 10.73 -12.92 12.42
C ASP A 35 10.67 -13.79 13.68
N LYS A 36 9.48 -13.94 14.27
CA LYS A 36 9.21 -14.82 15.42
C LYS A 36 9.23 -16.31 15.06
N LEU A 37 9.16 -16.66 13.78
CA LEU A 37 9.16 -18.05 13.33
C LEU A 37 10.58 -18.64 13.22
N PRO A 38 10.78 -19.93 13.48
CA PRO A 38 12.08 -20.58 13.28
C PRO A 38 12.52 -20.54 11.81
N GLN A 39 13.84 -20.51 11.57
CA GLN A 39 14.38 -20.61 10.22
C GLN A 39 14.00 -21.97 9.60
N GLY A 40 13.47 -21.94 8.37
CA GLY A 40 12.97 -23.13 7.67
C GLY A 40 11.48 -23.42 7.86
N ASP A 41 10.76 -22.62 8.66
CA ASP A 41 9.32 -22.76 8.81
C ASP A 41 8.60 -22.46 7.48
N ALA A 42 7.71 -23.36 7.05
CA ALA A 42 6.98 -23.25 5.79
C ALA A 42 6.08 -22.00 5.75
N GLN A 43 5.61 -21.51 6.89
CA GLN A 43 4.84 -20.28 6.99
C GLN A 43 5.69 -19.05 6.66
N ARG A 44 7.03 -19.08 6.82
CA ARG A 44 7.89 -17.96 6.42
C ARG A 44 7.81 -17.69 4.93
N ALA A 45 7.77 -18.72 4.09
CA ALA A 45 7.61 -18.56 2.64
C ALA A 45 6.24 -17.93 2.30
N LEU A 46 5.18 -18.29 3.03
CA LEU A 46 3.86 -17.70 2.87
C LEU A 46 3.84 -16.23 3.29
N TYR A 47 4.45 -15.90 4.43
CA TYR A 47 4.59 -14.52 4.90
C TYR A 47 5.41 -13.69 3.93
N GLU A 48 6.55 -14.19 3.46
CA GLU A 48 7.40 -13.49 2.49
C GLU A 48 6.65 -13.18 1.20
N LYS A 49 5.93 -14.16 0.63
CA LYS A 49 5.09 -13.92 -0.54
C LYS A 49 4.03 -12.85 -0.28
N THR A 50 3.31 -12.97 0.83
CA THR A 50 2.24 -12.02 1.18
C THR A 50 2.78 -10.61 1.41
N ILE A 51 3.95 -10.48 2.04
CA ILE A 51 4.64 -9.21 2.25
C ILE A 51 4.98 -8.57 0.90
N LEU A 52 5.54 -9.34 -0.04
CA LEU A 52 5.87 -8.84 -1.38
C LEU A 52 4.62 -8.36 -2.14
N ASP A 53 3.53 -9.12 -2.10
CA ASP A 53 2.26 -8.74 -2.75
C ASP A 53 1.67 -7.43 -2.15
N LEU A 54 1.78 -7.26 -0.83
CA LEU A 54 1.33 -6.04 -0.16
C LEU A 54 2.20 -4.83 -0.53
N LEU A 55 3.53 -5.01 -0.57
CA LEU A 55 4.47 -3.93 -0.93
C LEU A 55 4.29 -3.51 -2.40
N ASP A 56 4.13 -4.47 -3.32
CA ASP A 56 3.85 -4.17 -4.73
C ASP A 56 2.53 -3.40 -4.89
N SER A 57 1.47 -3.83 -4.19
CA SER A 57 0.18 -3.13 -4.19
C SER A 57 0.31 -1.71 -3.64
N ALA A 58 1.04 -1.52 -2.54
CA ALA A 58 1.29 -0.21 -1.95
C ALA A 58 2.08 0.71 -2.89
N GLN A 59 3.09 0.18 -3.58
CA GLN A 59 3.85 0.93 -4.59
C GLN A 59 2.97 1.34 -5.77
N LYS A 60 2.12 0.44 -6.28
CA LYS A 60 1.18 0.76 -7.37
C LYS A 60 0.24 1.89 -6.99
N LEU A 61 -0.30 1.88 -5.77
CA LEU A 61 -1.15 2.96 -5.26
C LEU A 61 -0.36 4.27 -5.11
N SER A 62 0.84 4.20 -4.56
CA SER A 62 1.73 5.36 -4.42
C SER A 62 2.04 6.01 -5.78
N ILE A 63 2.38 5.21 -6.80
CA ILE A 63 2.62 5.70 -8.17
C ILE A 63 1.38 6.39 -8.74
N ARG A 64 0.18 5.81 -8.53
CA ARG A 64 -1.08 6.42 -8.99
C ARG A 64 -1.31 7.77 -8.32
N VAL A 65 -1.08 7.87 -7.01
CA VAL A 65 -1.19 9.13 -6.26
C VAL A 65 -0.20 10.16 -6.79
N SER A 66 1.08 9.80 -6.93
CA SER A 66 2.11 10.70 -7.43
C SER A 66 1.81 11.17 -8.87
N THR A 67 1.41 10.26 -9.76
CA THR A 67 1.11 10.60 -11.16
C THR A 67 -0.10 11.53 -11.27
N ALA A 68 -1.13 11.30 -10.45
CA ALA A 68 -2.31 12.15 -10.43
C ALA A 68 -2.07 13.51 -9.74
N ALA A 69 -1.17 13.56 -8.75
CA ALA A 69 -0.74 14.81 -8.12
C ALA A 69 0.14 15.67 -9.04
N SER A 70 1.00 15.06 -9.87
CA SER A 70 1.88 15.77 -10.81
C SER A 70 1.19 16.26 -12.09
N LYS A 71 -0.05 15.84 -12.36
CA LYS A 71 -0.85 16.30 -13.52
C LYS A 71 -1.70 17.56 -13.24
N LYS A 72 -1.49 18.22 -12.10
CA LYS A 72 -2.16 19.48 -11.73
C LYS A 72 -1.46 20.72 -12.23
#